data_AF-A0AA41FHB7-F1
#
_entry.id   AF-A0AA41FHB7-F1
#
_cell.length_a   1.000
_cell.length_b   1.000
_cell.length_c   1.000
_cell.angle_alpha   90.00
_cell.angle_beta   90.00
_cell.angle_gamma   90.00
#
_symmetry.space_group_name_H-M   'P 1'
#
loop_
_entity.id
_entity.type
_entity.pdbx_description
1 polymer ?
#
loop_
_entity_poly.entity_id
_entity_poly.type
_entity_poly.pdbx_seq_one_letter_code
_entity_poly.pdbx_strand_id
1 'polypeptide(L)'
;MAFRGMQKLPEKFRFIADGYSAYPLATLQFAKEPGESFRFDITQVIGLTNDDAVSREFRPYNQIIERLNRTFKSTYRVSCGYDNYNGANYNAALWVAYYNFLRPHKHNHYQILNKVDMLVLQLQEQRPPDYICS
;
A
#
# COMPACT_ATOMS: atom_id res chain seq x y z
N MET A 1 7.30 -4.45 -9.37
CA MET A 1 6.54 -5.49 -8.64
C MET A 1 7.07 -5.54 -7.21
N ALA A 2 6.20 -5.58 -6.20
CA ALA A 2 6.59 -5.49 -4.78
C ALA A 2 7.48 -6.65 -4.28
N PHE A 3 7.53 -7.78 -5.00
CA PHE A 3 8.33 -8.96 -4.64
C PHE A 3 9.56 -9.18 -5.53
N ARG A 4 9.95 -8.18 -6.33
CA ARG A 4 11.11 -8.31 -7.23
C ARG A 4 12.38 -8.44 -6.37
N GLY A 5 13.04 -9.59 -6.42
CA GLY A 5 14.24 -9.90 -5.64
C GLY A 5 14.06 -10.89 -4.49
N MET A 6 12.82 -11.28 -4.15
CA MET A 6 12.55 -12.35 -3.19
C MET A 6 12.36 -13.68 -3.90
N GLN A 7 13.04 -14.74 -3.42
CA GLN A 7 12.85 -16.11 -3.93
C GLN A 7 11.75 -16.87 -3.18
N LYS A 8 11.50 -16.54 -1.91
CA LYS A 8 10.49 -17.17 -1.06
C LYS A 8 9.91 -16.16 -0.06
N LEU A 9 8.64 -16.33 0.31
CA LEU A 9 8.05 -15.56 1.41
C LEU A 9 8.64 -15.98 2.76
N PRO A 10 8.77 -15.06 3.73
CA PRO A 10 9.13 -15.38 5.09
C PRO A 10 8.15 -16.37 5.73
N GLU A 11 8.64 -17.28 6.58
CA GLU A 11 7.79 -18.29 7.23
C GLU A 11 6.71 -17.70 8.16
N LYS A 12 6.93 -16.48 8.67
CA LYS A 12 5.99 -15.75 9.52
C LYS A 12 5.17 -14.70 8.77
N PHE A 13 5.17 -14.75 7.43
CA PHE A 13 4.41 -13.82 6.62
C PHE A 13 2.90 -13.99 6.86
N ARG A 14 2.23 -12.89 7.20
CA ARG A 14 0.77 -12.85 7.35
C ARG A 14 0.22 -11.74 6.48
N PHE A 15 -0.66 -12.12 5.55
CA PHE A 15 -1.34 -11.16 4.69
C PHE A 15 -2.68 -10.79 5.34
N ILE A 16 -2.80 -9.55 5.78
CA ILE A 16 -4.01 -9.02 6.42
C ILE A 16 -4.66 -8.07 5.44
N ALA A 17 -5.93 -8.30 5.14
CA ALA A 17 -6.68 -7.49 4.20
C ALA A 17 -8.12 -7.27 4.68
N ASP A 18 -8.78 -6.26 4.12
CA ASP A 18 -10.22 -6.12 4.27
C ASP A 18 -10.97 -7.25 3.52
N GLY A 19 -12.28 -7.31 3.67
CA GLY A 19 -13.14 -8.32 3.03
C GLY A 19 -13.34 -8.17 1.51
N TYR A 20 -12.49 -7.42 0.79
CA TYR A 20 -12.63 -7.21 -0.65
C TYR A 20 -12.23 -8.45 -1.45
N SER A 21 -13.08 -8.82 -2.41
CA SER A 21 -12.96 -10.07 -3.17
C SER A 21 -11.74 -10.15 -4.08
N ALA A 22 -11.08 -9.02 -4.38
CA ALA A 22 -9.86 -9.03 -5.18
C ALA A 22 -8.67 -9.69 -4.46
N TYR A 23 -8.64 -9.70 -3.12
CA TYR A 23 -7.53 -10.31 -2.39
C TYR A 23 -7.50 -11.83 -2.52
N PRO A 24 -8.61 -12.57 -2.28
CA PRO A 24 -8.68 -13.99 -2.60
C PRO A 24 -8.25 -14.33 -4.03
N LEU A 25 -8.67 -13.52 -5.02
CA LEU A 25 -8.27 -13.71 -6.42
C LEU A 25 -6.76 -13.51 -6.61
N ALA A 26 -6.17 -12.50 -5.97
CA ALA A 26 -4.74 -12.28 -6.00
C ALA A 26 -3.98 -13.48 -5.40
N THR A 27 -4.43 -14.05 -4.29
CA THR A 27 -3.80 -15.24 -3.69
C THR A 27 -3.87 -16.46 -4.62
N LEU A 28 -4.98 -16.65 -5.33
CA LEU A 28 -5.08 -17.70 -6.34
C LEU A 28 -4.07 -17.47 -7.49
N GLN A 29 -3.86 -16.22 -7.90
CA GLN A 29 -2.87 -15.89 -8.92
C GLN A 29 -1.44 -16.10 -8.43
N PHE A 30 -1.15 -15.70 -7.19
CA PHE A 30 0.14 -15.92 -6.52
C PHE A 30 0.40 -17.40 -6.19
N ALA A 31 -0.61 -18.26 -6.21
CA ALA A 31 -0.41 -19.71 -6.16
C ALA A 31 -0.09 -20.30 -7.54
N LYS A 32 -0.46 -19.64 -8.64
CA LYS A 32 -0.28 -20.11 -10.02
C LYS A 32 1.03 -19.66 -10.67
N GLU A 33 1.35 -18.37 -10.60
CA GLU A 33 2.49 -17.79 -11.34
C GLU A 33 3.87 -17.98 -10.68
N PRO A 34 4.05 -17.80 -9.37
CA PRO A 34 5.35 -17.86 -8.70
C PRO A 34 5.71 -19.22 -8.07
N GLY A 35 4.88 -20.27 -8.25
CA GLY A 35 5.06 -21.60 -7.64
C GLY A 35 4.75 -21.67 -6.13
N GLU A 36 5.01 -22.82 -5.49
CA GLU A 36 4.68 -23.07 -4.07
C GLU A 36 5.39 -22.12 -3.08
N SER A 37 6.48 -21.49 -3.50
CA SER A 37 7.28 -20.53 -2.72
C SER A 37 6.54 -19.26 -2.28
N PHE A 38 5.39 -18.96 -2.89
CA PHE A 38 4.58 -17.77 -2.61
C PHE A 38 3.14 -18.10 -2.18
N ARG A 39 2.89 -19.30 -1.64
CA ARG A 39 1.61 -19.59 -1.00
C ARG A 39 1.52 -18.87 0.36
N PHE A 40 0.45 -18.14 0.57
CA PHE A 40 0.15 -17.47 1.83
C PHE A 40 -1.35 -17.48 2.10
N ASP A 41 -1.71 -17.52 3.38
CA ASP A 41 -3.10 -17.40 3.83
C ASP A 41 -3.49 -15.94 4.01
N ILE A 42 -4.72 -15.61 3.60
CA ILE A 42 -5.30 -14.28 3.82
C ILE A 42 -6.08 -14.29 5.13
N THR A 43 -5.68 -13.42 6.04
CA THR A 43 -6.48 -13.07 7.21
C THR A 43 -7.40 -11.91 6.84
N GLN A 44 -8.68 -12.21 6.60
CA GLN A 44 -9.68 -11.19 6.29
C GLN A 44 -10.19 -10.52 7.57
N VAL A 45 -10.20 -9.20 7.58
CA VAL A 45 -10.80 -8.40 8.66
C VAL A 45 -12.08 -7.76 8.12
N ILE A 46 -13.22 -8.37 8.43
CA ILE A 46 -14.53 -7.95 7.92
C ILE A 46 -15.25 -7.12 8.99
N GLY A 47 -15.70 -5.92 8.61
CA GLY A 47 -16.67 -5.14 9.37
C GLY A 47 -16.10 -4.23 10.49
N LEU A 48 -17.00 -3.38 11.01
CA LEU A 48 -16.78 -2.53 12.19
C LEU A 48 -17.22 -3.19 13.50
N THR A 49 -17.83 -4.37 13.49
CA THR A 49 -18.19 -5.12 14.69
C THR A 49 -17.09 -6.10 15.08
N ASN A 50 -16.93 -6.37 16.38
CA ASN A 50 -15.86 -7.21 16.93
C ASN A 50 -16.36 -8.66 17.10
N ASP A 51 -17.01 -9.19 16.08
CA ASP A 51 -17.73 -10.46 16.19
C ASP A 51 -16.75 -11.65 16.19
N ASP A 52 -15.56 -11.49 15.58
CA ASP A 52 -14.53 -12.53 15.50
C ASP A 52 -13.26 -12.18 16.30
N ALA A 53 -12.67 -13.18 16.97
CA ALA A 53 -11.42 -13.04 17.74
C ALA A 53 -10.23 -12.59 16.86
N VAL A 54 -10.20 -13.06 15.60
CA VAL A 54 -9.20 -12.69 14.59
C VAL A 54 -9.34 -11.22 14.18
N SER A 55 -10.57 -10.77 13.94
CA SER A 55 -10.86 -9.36 13.64
C SER A 55 -10.43 -8.45 14.78
N ARG A 56 -10.55 -8.87 16.05
CA ARG A 56 -10.12 -8.09 17.22
C ARG A 56 -8.61 -7.86 17.26
N GLU A 57 -7.81 -8.88 16.95
CA GLU A 57 -6.34 -8.78 16.96
C GLU A 57 -5.83 -7.85 15.84
N PHE A 58 -6.38 -7.97 14.63
CA PHE A 58 -5.87 -7.27 13.45
C PHE A 58 -6.59 -5.95 13.13
N ARG A 59 -7.62 -5.58 13.91
CA ARG A 59 -8.36 -4.31 13.78
C ARG A 59 -7.48 -3.05 13.79
N PRO A 60 -6.44 -2.92 14.62
CA PRO A 60 -5.62 -1.72 14.63
C PRO A 60 -4.98 -1.44 13.26
N TYR A 61 -4.55 -2.48 12.54
CA TYR A 61 -3.98 -2.35 11.20
C TYR A 61 -5.02 -1.85 10.20
N ASN A 62 -6.22 -2.43 10.22
CA ASN A 62 -7.31 -2.01 9.33
C ASN A 62 -7.72 -0.55 9.60
N GLN A 63 -7.77 -0.15 10.88
CA GLN A 63 -8.07 1.24 11.26
C GLN A 63 -7.06 2.26 10.73
N ILE A 64 -5.77 1.89 10.66
CA ILE A 64 -4.72 2.74 10.09
C ILE A 64 -4.98 2.96 8.59
N ILE A 65 -5.22 1.89 7.84
CA ILE A 65 -5.49 1.94 6.40
C ILE A 65 -6.78 2.71 6.11
N GLU A 66 -7.86 2.45 6.85
CA GLU A 66 -9.14 3.15 6.70
C GLU A 66 -9.01 4.65 7.02
N ARG A 67 -8.24 5.01 8.04
CA ARG A 67 -7.96 6.43 8.35
C ARG A 67 -7.18 7.11 7.23
N LEU A 68 -6.22 6.41 6.64
CA LEU A 68 -5.44 6.91 5.50
C LEU A 68 -6.37 7.13 4.29
N ASN A 69 -7.16 6.13 3.92
CA ASN A 69 -8.11 6.19 2.81
C ASN A 69 -9.18 7.27 3.00
N ARG A 70 -9.68 7.46 4.22
CA ARG A 70 -10.62 8.56 4.53
C ARG A 70 -9.96 9.93 4.36
N THR A 71 -8.70 10.07 4.77
CA THR A 71 -7.94 11.31 4.60
C THR A 71 -7.72 11.61 3.11
N PHE A 72 -7.32 10.60 2.33
CA PHE A 72 -7.18 10.71 0.88
C PHE A 72 -8.50 11.11 0.19
N LYS A 73 -9.60 10.43 0.52
CA LYS A 73 -10.93 10.75 -0.03
C LYS A 73 -11.37 12.17 0.34
N SER A 74 -11.02 12.67 1.52
CA SER A 74 -11.35 14.04 1.94
C SER A 74 -10.62 15.10 1.12
N THR A 75 -9.34 14.87 0.77
CA THR A 75 -8.58 15.80 -0.09
C THR A 75 -9.06 15.75 -1.54
N TYR A 76 -9.49 14.58 -2.00
CA TYR A 76 -10.03 14.35 -3.34
C TYR A 76 -11.44 14.93 -3.53
N ARG A 77 -12.29 14.94 -2.49
CA ARG A 77 -13.70 15.36 -2.62
C ARG A 77 -13.87 16.83 -3.04
N VAL A 78 -12.87 17.66 -2.75
CA VAL A 78 -12.86 19.09 -3.11
C VAL A 78 -12.61 19.32 -4.61
N SER A 79 -11.94 18.38 -5.30
CA SER A 79 -11.55 18.55 -6.72
C SER A 79 -12.60 18.06 -7.73
N CYS A 80 -13.82 17.72 -7.30
CA CYS A 80 -14.91 17.22 -8.16
C CYS A 80 -14.53 16.03 -9.07
N GLY A 81 -13.52 15.23 -8.70
CA GLY A 81 -13.07 14.08 -9.48
C GLY A 81 -11.76 14.31 -10.23
N TYR A 82 -11.52 13.45 -11.23
CA TYR A 82 -10.42 13.58 -12.19
C TYR A 82 -11.00 13.69 -13.59
N ASP A 83 -10.57 14.70 -14.34
CA ASP A 83 -11.01 14.94 -15.71
C ASP A 83 -10.33 13.98 -16.71
N ASN A 84 -9.16 13.44 -16.36
CA ASN A 84 -8.41 12.48 -17.18
C ASN A 84 -7.51 11.56 -16.33
N TYR A 85 -7.08 10.43 -16.91
CA TYR A 85 -6.24 9.44 -16.24
C TYR A 85 -4.88 9.99 -15.79
N ASN A 86 -4.27 10.88 -16.56
CA ASN A 86 -3.00 11.50 -16.19
C ASN A 86 -3.18 12.36 -14.92
N GLY A 87 -4.24 13.14 -14.83
CA GLY A 87 -4.59 13.94 -13.66
C GLY A 87 -4.81 13.07 -12.42
N ALA A 88 -5.44 11.91 -12.57
CA ALA A 88 -5.58 10.93 -11.48
C ALA A 88 -4.22 10.41 -11.00
N ASN A 89 -3.34 10.03 -11.93
CA ASN A 89 -1.99 9.55 -11.62
C ASN A 89 -1.14 10.64 -10.93
N TYR A 90 -1.14 11.87 -11.46
CA TYR A 90 -0.42 12.99 -10.85
C TYR A 90 -0.96 13.31 -9.47
N ASN A 91 -2.27 13.34 -9.28
CA ASN A 91 -2.87 13.59 -7.97
C ASN A 91 -2.44 12.53 -6.95
N ALA A 92 -2.55 11.25 -7.30
CA ALA A 92 -2.15 10.15 -6.43
C ALA A 92 -0.66 10.25 -6.06
N ALA A 93 0.21 10.47 -7.05
CA ALA A 93 1.66 10.62 -6.83
C ALA A 93 1.99 11.82 -5.93
N LEU A 94 1.41 12.99 -6.21
CA LEU A 94 1.60 14.21 -5.42
C LEU A 94 1.06 14.04 -4.00
N TRP A 95 -0.08 13.37 -3.83
CA TRP A 95 -0.66 13.12 -2.53
C TRP A 95 0.21 12.18 -1.69
N VAL A 96 0.73 11.10 -2.29
CA VAL A 96 1.65 10.17 -1.62
C VAL A 96 2.94 10.88 -1.23
N ALA A 97 3.48 11.73 -2.10
CA ALA A 97 4.67 12.54 -1.83
C ALA A 97 4.41 13.51 -0.67
N TYR A 98 3.31 14.25 -0.73
CA TYR A 98 2.90 15.18 0.31
C TYR A 98 2.70 14.46 1.66
N TYR A 99 1.93 13.38 1.69
CA TYR A 99 1.57 12.69 2.93
C TYR A 99 2.78 12.09 3.64
N ASN A 100 3.72 11.50 2.90
CA ASN A 100 4.86 10.78 3.49
C ASN A 100 6.07 11.69 3.78
N PHE A 101 6.35 12.67 2.91
CA PHE A 101 7.62 13.41 2.94
C PHE A 101 7.49 14.88 3.33
N LEU A 102 6.31 15.49 3.18
CA LEU A 102 6.13 16.93 3.40
C LEU A 102 5.19 17.25 4.57
N ARG A 103 4.20 16.39 4.82
CA ARG A 103 3.16 16.63 5.82
C ARG A 103 3.68 16.31 7.23
N PRO A 104 3.61 17.26 8.18
CA PRO A 104 3.88 16.96 9.58
C PRO A 104 2.72 16.18 10.18
N HIS A 105 3.03 15.14 10.96
CA HIS A 105 2.02 14.28 11.57
C HIS A 105 1.95 14.47 13.08
N LYS A 106 0.77 14.77 13.62
CA LYS A 106 0.55 14.95 15.07
C LYS A 106 0.99 13.72 15.89
N HIS A 107 0.77 12.52 15.37
CA HIS A 107 1.17 11.28 16.04
C HIS A 107 2.69 11.03 16.01
N ASN A 108 3.41 11.74 15.13
CA ASN A 108 4.86 11.66 14.98
C ASN A 108 5.53 12.97 15.45
N HIS A 109 5.00 13.60 16.51
CA HIS A 109 5.53 14.86 17.05
C HIS A 109 5.70 16.00 16.02
N TYR A 110 4.78 16.08 15.05
CA TYR A 110 4.84 17.04 13.93
C TYR A 110 6.06 16.87 13.02
N GLN A 111 6.69 15.70 13.04
CA GLN A 111 7.73 15.31 12.09
C GLN A 111 7.11 14.62 10.86
N ILE A 112 7.84 14.66 9.75
CA ILE A 112 7.54 13.93 8.52
C ILE A 112 7.77 12.43 8.74
N LEU A 113 7.04 11.57 8.03
CA LEU A 113 7.17 10.11 8.20
C LEU A 113 8.49 9.61 7.61
N ASN A 114 8.81 10.08 6.41
CA ASN A 114 9.94 9.62 5.64
C ASN A 114 10.85 10.80 5.29
N LYS A 115 12.17 10.59 5.37
CA LYS A 115 13.17 11.57 4.91
C LYS A 115 13.20 11.60 3.38
N VAL A 116 13.39 12.80 2.82
CA VAL A 116 13.41 13.04 1.37
C VAL A 116 14.52 12.25 0.67
N ASP A 117 15.65 12.01 1.34
CA ASP A 117 16.77 11.24 0.80
C ASP A 117 16.38 9.82 0.35
N MET A 118 15.33 9.24 0.95
CA MET A 118 14.82 7.92 0.55
C MET A 118 14.18 7.91 -0.85
N LEU A 119 13.74 9.05 -1.37
CA LEU A 119 13.19 9.16 -2.73
C LEU A 119 14.27 8.88 -3.80
N VAL A 120 15.51 9.30 -3.54
CA VAL A 120 16.62 9.13 -4.48
C VAL A 120 16.96 7.66 -4.66
N LEU A 121 16.93 6.88 -3.57
CA LEU A 121 17.18 5.43 -3.59
C LEU A 121 16.08 4.69 -4.36
N GLN A 122 14.82 5.06 -4.17
CA GLN A 122 13.68 4.41 -4.84
C GLN A 122 13.62 4.72 -6.34
N LEU A 123 14.04 5.90 -6.78
CA LEU A 123 14.08 6.27 -8.20
C LEU A 123 15.28 5.65 -8.95
N GLN A 124 16.36 5.31 -8.25
CA GLN A 124 17.50 4.60 -8.83
C GLN A 124 17.16 3.11 -9.08
N GLU A 125 16.37 2.50 -8.20
CA GLU A 125 15.98 1.08 -8.27
C GLU A 125 14.88 0.79 -9.32
N GLN A 126 14.14 1.83 -9.74
CA GLN A 126 13.13 1.76 -10.81
C GLN A 126 13.72 2.02 -12.21
N ARG A 127 15.02 2.34 -12.32
CA ARG A 127 15.66 2.61 -13.60
C ARG A 127 16.00 1.26 -14.28
N PRO A 128 15.44 0.95 -15.47
CA PRO A 128 15.88 -0.22 -16.22
C PRO A 128 17.37 -0.08 -16.58
N PRO A 129 18.14 -1.19 -16.64
CA PRO A 129 19.59 -1.13 -16.85
C PRO A 129 20.07 -0.53 -18.19
N ASP A 130 19.20 -0.28 -19.17
CA ASP A 130 19.63 -0.06 -20.56
C ASP A 130 19.17 1.26 -21.20
N TYR A 131 19.34 2.40 -20.52
CA TYR A 131 19.39 3.69 -21.22
C TYR A 131 20.77 4.32 -21.04
N ILE A 132 21.71 3.80 -21.84
CA ILE A 132 22.89 4.55 -22.26
C ILE A 132 22.36 5.70 -23.11
N CYS A 133 22.44 6.93 -22.58
CA CYS A 133 22.27 8.13 -23.38
C CYS A 133 23.49 8.21 -24.30
N SER A 134 23.30 7.86 -25.58
CA SER A 134 24.17 8.30 -26.67
C SER A 134 24.01 9.80 -26.89
#